data_AF-A0A7G2DKB2-F1
#
_entry.id   AF-A0A7G2DKB2-F1
#
_cell.length_a   1.000
_cell.length_b   1.000
_cell.length_c   1.000
_cell.angle_alpha   90.00
_cell.angle_beta   90.00
_cell.angle_gamma   90.00
#
_symmetry.space_group_name_H-M   'P 1'
#
loop_
_entity.id
_entity.type
_entity.pdbx_description
1 polymer ?
#
loop_
_entity_poly.entity_id
_entity_poly.type
_entity_poly.pdbx_seq_one_letter_code
_entity_poly.pdbx_strand_id
1 'polypeptide(L)'
;MTTMWKTLHQLAAPPRLYQICGRLVPWLAAAGIIVLATGWVRGFGFAPADYQQGEGYRIMYLHVPAAIWSMGIYAAMAVAAFTGLVWQMKMASLAVAAMAPVGAVYTFIALVTGAAWGKPMWGHPGGCGTRA
;
A
#
# COMPACT_ATOMS: atom_id res chain seq x y z
N MET A 1 1.93 33.00 18.63
CA MET A 1 1.04 32.48 17.57
C MET A 1 1.47 32.84 16.14
N THR A 2 2.27 33.88 15.91
CA THR A 2 2.72 34.27 14.55
C THR A 2 3.84 33.40 13.98
N THR A 3 4.65 32.75 14.83
CA THR A 3 5.77 31.90 14.39
C THR A 3 5.30 30.61 13.71
N MET A 4 4.26 29.93 14.22
CA MET A 4 3.70 28.73 13.57
C MET A 4 3.11 29.01 12.19
N TRP A 5 2.46 30.16 12.03
CA TRP A 5 1.88 30.56 10.74
C TRP A 5 2.97 30.87 9.71
N LYS A 6 4.06 31.52 10.14
CA LYS A 6 5.24 31.76 9.30
C LYS A 6 5.94 30.44 8.92
N THR A 7 6.04 29.46 9.82
CA THR A 7 6.61 28.14 9.48
C THR A 7 5.74 27.35 8.52
N LEU A 8 4.41 27.39 8.66
CA LEU A 8 3.48 26.78 7.70
C LEU A 8 3.60 27.42 6.31
N HIS A 9 3.71 28.76 6.25
CA HIS A 9 3.88 29.49 5.00
C HIS A 9 5.26 29.28 4.34
N GLN A 10 6.30 29.00 5.14
CA GLN A 10 7.63 28.65 4.63
C GLN A 10 7.76 27.18 4.22
N LEU A 11 6.95 26.28 4.80
CA LEU A 11 6.79 24.90 4.32
C LEU A 11 5.94 24.83 3.04
N ALA A 12 5.08 25.82 2.81
CA ALA A 12 4.40 26.01 1.52
C ALA A 12 5.35 26.49 0.39
N ALA A 13 6.59 26.91 0.72
CA ALA A 13 7.60 27.25 -0.28
C ALA A 13 8.16 25.96 -0.93
N PRO A 14 7.95 25.73 -2.24
CA PRO A 14 8.25 24.46 -2.92
C PRO A 14 9.68 23.92 -2.75
N PRO A 15 10.75 24.74 -2.81
CA PRO A 15 12.11 24.19 -2.78
C PRO A 15 12.55 23.71 -1.39
N ARG A 16 12.07 24.35 -0.31
CA ARG A 16 12.41 23.93 1.07
C ARG A 16 11.71 22.64 1.44
N LEU A 17 10.44 22.50 1.09
CA LEU A 17 9.68 21.28 1.33
C LEU A 17 10.30 20.11 0.56
N TYR A 18 10.65 20.32 -0.72
CA TYR A 18 11.26 19.28 -1.56
C TYR A 18 12.63 18.82 -1.01
N GLN A 19 13.47 19.73 -0.51
CA GLN A 19 14.75 19.39 0.12
C GLN A 19 14.57 18.60 1.42
N ILE A 20 13.62 19.00 2.27
CA ILE A 20 13.31 18.28 3.51
C ILE A 20 12.75 16.89 3.20
N CYS A 21 11.80 16.79 2.27
CA CYS A 21 11.28 15.51 1.79
C CYS A 21 12.39 14.63 1.21
N GLY A 22 13.27 15.16 0.35
CA GLY A 22 14.40 14.41 -0.21
C GLY A 22 15.37 13.88 0.85
N ARG A 23 15.55 14.59 1.97
CA ARG A 23 16.37 14.12 3.10
C ARG A 23 15.69 13.02 3.91
N LEU A 24 14.36 13.09 4.06
CA LEU A 24 13.57 12.15 4.85
C LEU A 24 13.20 10.87 4.10
N VAL A 25 13.01 10.95 2.78
CA VAL A 25 12.67 9.82 1.89
C VAL A 25 13.58 8.60 2.08
N PRO A 26 14.93 8.69 2.09
CA PRO A 26 15.77 7.51 2.24
C PRO A 26 15.61 6.83 3.60
N TRP A 27 15.41 7.61 4.68
CA TRP A 27 15.19 7.07 6.02
C TRP A 27 13.82 6.39 6.15
N LEU A 28 12.77 7.03 5.61
CA LEU A 28 11.43 6.45 5.57
C LEU A 28 11.38 5.21 4.66
N ALA A 29 12.09 5.22 3.55
CA ALA A 29 12.22 4.06 2.67
C ALA A 29 12.94 2.90 3.37
N ALA A 30 14.07 3.16 4.04
CA ALA A 30 14.79 2.15 4.80
C ALA A 30 13.94 1.58 5.95
N ALA A 31 13.28 2.44 6.72
CA ALA A 31 12.37 2.02 7.78
C ALA A 31 11.19 1.21 7.22
N GLY A 32 10.61 1.64 6.09
CA GLY A 32 9.55 0.93 5.40
C GLY A 32 9.97 -0.46 4.94
N ILE A 33 11.16 -0.60 4.35
CA ILE A 33 11.72 -1.90 3.96
C ILE A 33 11.90 -2.81 5.17
N ILE A 34 12.43 -2.29 6.29
CA ILE A 34 12.63 -3.09 7.51
C ILE A 34 11.29 -3.58 8.06
N VAL A 35 10.27 -2.72 8.12
CA VAL A 35 8.93 -3.09 8.61
C VAL A 35 8.26 -4.09 7.67
N LEU A 36 8.37 -3.91 6.35
CA LEU A 36 7.85 -4.86 5.37
C LEU A 36 8.56 -6.22 5.44
N ALA A 37 9.88 -6.22 5.52
CA ALA A 37 10.68 -7.45 5.62
C ALA A 37 10.37 -8.22 6.92
N THR A 38 10.30 -7.52 8.05
CA THR A 38 9.96 -8.14 9.34
C THR A 38 8.52 -8.66 9.37
N GLY A 39 7.58 -7.94 8.74
CA GLY A 39 6.20 -8.38 8.53
C GLY A 39 6.11 -9.64 7.67
N TRP A 40 6.85 -9.71 6.56
CA TRP A 40 6.93 -10.90 5.71
C TRP A 40 7.52 -12.10 6.43
N VAL A 41 8.64 -11.93 7.13
CA VAL A 41 9.30 -13.02 7.86
C VAL A 41 8.39 -13.59 8.94
N ARG A 42 7.65 -12.73 9.66
CA ARG A 42 6.70 -13.18 10.68
C ARG A 42 5.44 -13.82 10.08
N GLY A 43 4.89 -13.23 9.01
CA GLY A 43 3.68 -13.71 8.35
C GLY A 43 3.85 -15.04 7.61
N PHE A 44 4.98 -15.24 6.92
CA PHE A 44 5.25 -16.51 6.22
C PHE A 44 5.98 -17.54 7.08
N GLY A 45 6.87 -17.11 7.97
CA GLY A 45 7.72 -18.01 8.74
C GLY A 45 7.12 -18.53 10.05
N PHE A 46 6.25 -17.74 10.70
CA PHE A 46 5.75 -18.06 12.05
C PHE A 46 4.23 -18.20 12.14
N ALA A 47 3.49 -17.94 11.06
CA ALA A 47 2.04 -18.10 11.09
C ALA A 47 1.65 -19.59 11.12
N PRO A 48 0.94 -20.05 12.17
CA PRO A 48 0.38 -21.40 12.20
C PRO A 48 -0.68 -21.52 11.09
N ALA A 49 -0.79 -22.71 10.52
CA ALA A 49 -1.85 -23.02 9.56
C ALA A 49 -3.21 -22.88 10.26
N ASP A 50 -4.17 -22.24 9.59
CA ASP A 50 -5.51 -22.11 10.12
C ASP A 50 -6.27 -23.44 10.02
N TYR A 51 -7.12 -23.74 10.99
CA TYR A 51 -7.85 -25.01 11.06
C TYR A 51 -8.79 -25.23 9.86
N GLN A 52 -9.35 -24.17 9.27
CA GLN A 52 -10.28 -24.26 8.14
C GLN A 52 -9.64 -23.99 6.78
N GLN A 53 -8.54 -23.23 6.76
CA GLN A 53 -7.90 -22.78 5.52
C GLN A 53 -6.51 -23.38 5.28
N GLY A 54 -6.02 -24.20 6.21
CA GLY A 54 -4.72 -24.85 6.16
C GLY A 54 -3.58 -23.87 5.90
N GLU A 55 -2.66 -24.28 5.03
CA GLU A 55 -1.51 -23.49 4.58
C GLU A 55 -1.92 -22.26 3.71
N GLY A 56 -3.13 -22.28 3.14
CA GLY A 56 -3.66 -21.19 2.32
C GLY A 56 -3.85 -19.88 3.10
N TYR A 57 -4.02 -19.96 4.41
CA TYR A 57 -4.08 -18.80 5.31
C TYR A 57 -2.84 -17.91 5.21
N ARG A 58 -1.67 -18.49 4.90
CA ARG A 58 -0.41 -17.75 4.78
C ARG A 58 -0.43 -16.73 3.63
N ILE A 59 -1.19 -17.00 2.55
CA ILE A 59 -1.36 -16.08 1.41
C ILE A 59 -2.10 -14.81 1.87
N MET A 60 -2.96 -14.90 2.89
CA MET A 60 -3.75 -13.77 3.39
C MET A 60 -2.88 -12.67 4.02
N TYR A 61 -1.76 -13.05 4.66
CA TYR A 61 -0.80 -12.09 5.24
C TYR A 61 -0.13 -11.21 4.19
N LEU A 62 -0.07 -11.66 2.94
CA LEU A 62 0.40 -10.84 1.81
C LEU A 62 -0.78 -10.10 1.14
N HIS A 63 -1.89 -10.81 0.91
CA HIS A 63 -3.04 -10.28 0.18
C HIS A 63 -3.71 -9.11 0.88
N VAL A 64 -4.05 -9.23 2.18
CA VAL A 64 -4.84 -8.21 2.89
C VAL A 64 -4.11 -6.88 2.98
N PRO A 65 -2.82 -6.83 3.40
CA PRO A 65 -2.08 -5.58 3.38
C PRO A 65 -1.98 -4.99 1.97
N ALA A 66 -1.73 -5.82 0.94
CA ALA A 66 -1.65 -5.35 -0.44
C ALA A 66 -2.97 -4.75 -0.92
N ALA A 67 -4.12 -5.36 -0.58
CA ALA A 67 -5.44 -4.87 -0.93
C ALA A 67 -5.76 -3.53 -0.24
N ILE A 68 -5.47 -3.40 1.06
CA ILE A 68 -5.69 -2.15 1.81
C ILE A 68 -4.83 -1.02 1.24
N TRP A 69 -3.56 -1.28 0.96
CA TRP A 69 -2.67 -0.27 0.36
C TRP A 69 -3.08 0.11 -1.07
N SER A 70 -3.48 -0.86 -1.89
CA SER A 70 -4.02 -0.60 -3.22
C SER A 70 -5.22 0.36 -3.17
N MET A 71 -6.21 0.06 -2.34
CA MET A 71 -7.40 0.91 -2.19
C MET A 71 -7.06 2.29 -1.61
N GLY A 72 -6.16 2.35 -0.63
CA GLY A 72 -5.70 3.60 -0.03
C GLY A 72 -4.99 4.52 -1.04
N ILE A 73 -4.13 3.96 -1.90
CA ILE A 73 -3.44 4.74 -2.94
C ILE A 73 -4.44 5.28 -3.97
N TYR A 74 -5.39 4.47 -4.43
CA TYR A 74 -6.41 4.95 -5.35
C TYR A 74 -7.33 6.01 -4.73
N ALA A 75 -7.71 5.86 -3.47
CA ALA A 75 -8.47 6.87 -2.75
C ALA A 75 -7.68 8.19 -2.65
N ALA A 76 -6.39 8.12 -2.30
CA ALA A 76 -5.51 9.29 -2.26
C ALA A 76 -5.29 9.92 -3.64
N MET A 77 -5.16 9.11 -4.70
CA MET A 77 -5.13 9.60 -6.09
C MET A 77 -6.42 10.31 -6.47
N ALA A 78 -7.58 9.79 -6.06
CA ALA A 78 -8.88 10.43 -6.31
C ALA A 78 -8.98 11.78 -5.61
N VAL A 79 -8.56 11.88 -4.34
CA VAL A 79 -8.52 13.15 -3.59
C VAL A 79 -7.52 14.13 -4.23
N ALA A 80 -6.34 13.67 -4.63
CA ALA A 80 -5.35 14.49 -5.30
C ALA A 80 -5.85 14.99 -6.67
N ALA A 81 -6.49 14.14 -7.47
CA ALA A 81 -7.09 14.52 -8.74
C ALA A 81 -8.24 15.52 -8.55
N PHE A 82 -9.10 15.31 -7.54
CA PHE A 82 -10.19 16.22 -7.21
C PHE A 82 -9.68 17.61 -6.79
N THR A 83 -8.70 17.66 -5.88
CA THR A 83 -8.08 18.93 -5.46
C THR A 83 -7.34 19.62 -6.61
N GLY A 84 -6.69 18.85 -7.49
CA GLY A 84 -6.10 19.34 -8.73
C GLY A 84 -7.12 19.92 -9.71
N LEU A 85 -8.33 19.35 -9.80
CA LEU A 85 -9.40 19.83 -10.65
C LEU A 85 -10.04 21.11 -10.09
N VAL A 86 -10.35 21.15 -8.79
CA VAL A 86 -11.04 22.29 -8.15
C VAL A 86 -10.12 23.51 -8.00
N TRP A 87 -8.87 23.30 -7.55
CA TRP A 87 -7.92 24.39 -7.30
C TRP A 87 -6.87 24.58 -8.39
N GLN A 88 -6.93 23.80 -9.49
CA GLN A 88 -6.03 23.90 -10.64
C GLN A 88 -4.54 23.86 -10.25
N MET A 89 -4.21 23.11 -9.19
CA MET A 89 -2.85 22.98 -8.67
C MET A 89 -2.03 22.03 -9.54
N LYS A 90 -1.03 22.56 -10.28
CA LYS A 90 -0.12 21.75 -11.12
C LYS A 90 0.60 20.64 -10.33
N MET A 91 0.88 20.87 -9.05
CA MET A 91 1.52 19.88 -8.16
C MET A 91 0.65 18.65 -7.91
N ALA A 92 -0.68 18.80 -7.94
CA ALA A 92 -1.60 17.70 -7.70
C ALA A 92 -1.55 16.68 -8.85
N SER A 93 -1.46 17.14 -10.11
CA SER A 93 -1.30 16.27 -11.28
C SER A 93 0.02 15.48 -11.24
N LEU A 94 1.11 16.12 -10.80
CA LEU A 94 2.41 15.45 -10.61
C LEU A 94 2.35 14.40 -9.50
N ALA A 95 1.64 14.68 -8.41
CA ALA A 95 1.44 13.72 -7.32
C ALA A 95 0.65 12.49 -7.79
N VAL A 96 -0.44 12.69 -8.54
CA VAL A 96 -1.21 11.58 -9.13
C VAL A 96 -0.35 10.74 -10.07
N ALA A 97 0.45 11.37 -10.92
CA ALA A 97 1.35 10.67 -11.84
C ALA A 97 2.42 9.83 -11.10
N ALA A 98 2.94 10.33 -9.97
CA ALA A 98 3.90 9.59 -9.15
C ALA A 98 3.25 8.41 -8.39
N MET A 99 1.99 8.56 -7.97
CA MET A 99 1.26 7.52 -7.22
C MET A 99 0.73 6.39 -8.11
N ALA A 100 0.40 6.69 -9.37
CA ALA A 100 -0.17 5.73 -10.32
C ALA A 100 0.62 4.40 -10.47
N PRO A 101 1.95 4.40 -10.70
CA PRO A 101 2.70 3.14 -10.83
C PRO A 101 2.73 2.34 -9.53
N VAL A 102 2.80 3.02 -8.37
CA VAL A 102 2.82 2.36 -7.06
C VAL A 102 1.47 1.69 -6.79
N GLY A 103 0.37 2.40 -7.04
CA GLY A 103 -0.98 1.86 -6.91
C GLY A 103 -1.17 0.62 -7.80
N ALA A 104 -0.80 0.71 -9.07
CA ALA A 104 -0.91 -0.39 -10.03
C ALA A 104 -0.16 -1.65 -9.59
N VAL A 105 1.04 -1.51 -9.01
CA VAL A 105 1.80 -2.66 -8.50
C VAL A 105 1.08 -3.31 -7.31
N TYR A 106 0.58 -2.54 -6.35
CA TYR A 106 -0.17 -3.09 -5.22
C TYR A 106 -1.46 -3.77 -5.66
N THR A 107 -2.16 -3.21 -6.65
CA THR A 107 -3.36 -3.83 -7.23
C THR A 107 -3.04 -5.13 -7.93
N PHE A 108 -1.97 -5.18 -8.72
CA PHE A 108 -1.52 -6.39 -9.38
C PHE A 108 -1.21 -7.49 -8.35
N ILE A 109 -0.45 -7.15 -7.30
CA ILE A 109 -0.15 -8.09 -6.20
C ILE A 109 -1.44 -8.56 -5.53
N ALA A 110 -2.37 -7.66 -5.22
CA ALA A 110 -3.65 -8.00 -4.59
C ALA A 110 -4.48 -8.93 -5.49
N LEU A 111 -4.57 -8.67 -6.80
CA LEU A 111 -5.31 -9.52 -7.73
C LEU A 111 -4.70 -10.90 -7.88
N VAL A 112 -3.38 -11.00 -8.05
CA VAL A 112 -2.68 -12.28 -8.19
C VAL A 112 -2.79 -13.11 -6.92
N THR A 113 -2.56 -12.50 -5.76
CA THR A 113 -2.66 -13.20 -4.46
C THR A 113 -4.09 -13.55 -4.10
N GLY A 114 -5.06 -12.70 -4.45
CA GLY A 114 -6.49 -12.95 -4.24
C GLY A 114 -6.99 -14.10 -5.12
N ALA A 115 -6.57 -14.16 -6.39
CA ALA A 115 -6.86 -15.28 -7.27
C ALA A 115 -6.23 -16.59 -6.78
N ALA A 116 -4.98 -16.53 -6.28
CA ALA A 116 -4.29 -17.69 -5.73
C ALA A 116 -4.95 -18.24 -4.47
N TRP A 117 -5.47 -17.37 -3.59
CA TRP A 117 -6.24 -17.79 -2.41
C TRP A 117 -7.67 -18.22 -2.75
N GLY A 118 -8.31 -17.58 -3.73
CA GLY A 118 -9.68 -17.89 -4.13
C GLY A 118 -9.83 -19.28 -4.77
N LYS A 119 -8.84 -19.73 -5.53
CA LYS A 119 -8.87 -21.03 -6.23
C LYS A 119 -9.11 -22.24 -5.31
N PRO A 120 -8.35 -22.44 -4.21
CA PRO A 120 -8.60 -23.54 -3.27
C PRO A 120 -9.86 -23.36 -2.41
N MET A 121 -10.33 -22.13 -2.22
CA MET A 121 -11.44 -21.83 -1.29
C MET A 121 -12.82 -21.73 -1.98
N TRP A 122 -12.89 -21.38 -3.28
CA TRP A 122 -14.15 -21.01 -3.95
C TRP A 122 -14.46 -21.82 -5.23
N GLY A 123 -13.60 -22.72 -5.73
CA GLY A 123 -13.81 -23.33 -7.05
C GLY A 123 -13.29 -24.75 -7.30
N HIS A 124 -14.03 -25.78 -6.86
CA HIS A 124 -14.77 -26.72 -7.75
C HIS A 124 -15.64 -27.74 -6.95
N PRO A 125 -16.77 -28.24 -7.51
CA PRO A 125 -17.59 -29.35 -6.99
C PRO A 125 -16.94 -30.74 -7.06
N GLY A 126 -15.62 -30.84 -6.87
CA GLY A 126 -14.87 -32.11 -7.03
C GLY A 126 -13.70 -32.29 -6.06
N GLY A 127 -13.64 -31.51 -4.98
CA GLY A 127 -12.51 -31.49 -4.05
C GLY A 127 -12.88 -31.86 -2.61
N CYS A 128 -13.81 -32.78 -2.41
CA CYS A 128 -13.85 -33.51 -1.15
C CYS A 128 -12.70 -34.52 -1.18
N GLY A 129 -11.74 -34.39 -0.26
CA GLY A 129 -10.81 -35.46 0.08
C GLY A 129 -9.37 -35.27 -0.38
N THR A 130 -8.58 -34.60 0.43
CA THR A 130 -7.26 -35.00 0.97
C THR A 130 -6.68 -33.76 1.64
N ARG A 131 -6.38 -33.68 2.92
CA ARG A 131 -6.17 -34.63 4.03
C ARG A 131 -6.16 -33.71 5.29
N ALA A 132 -7.07 -33.89 6.24
CA ALA A 132 -6.75 -34.38 7.60
C ALA A 132 -5.29 -34.78 7.83
#